data_AF-A0A0A2DVT7-F1
#
_entry.id   AF-A0A0A2DVT7-F1
#
_cell.length_a   1.000
_cell.length_b   1.000
_cell.length_c   1.000
_cell.angle_alpha   90.00
_cell.angle_beta   90.00
_cell.angle_gamma   90.00
#
_symmetry.space_group_name_H-M   'P 1'
#
loop_
_entity.id
_entity.type
_entity.pdbx_description
1 polymer ?
#
loop_
_entity_poly.entity_id
_entity_poly.type
_entity_poly.pdbx_seq_one_letter_code
_entity_poly.pdbx_strand_id
1 'polypeptide(L)'
;MKSTLRNTAKYLEAYIGTEVNNSDFSYLLVKAFFYFVRQNYELRHNTVVKIIQAIISTLNRLKRDGYDARRDYSDYKMGIEEVTTVASSDDEIERLYNLDLKGLSVIIRNLFVFACETGSRYSDLVAL
;
A
#
# COMPACT_ATOMS: atom_id res chain seq x y z
N MET A 1 6.07 -11.65 -5.48
CA MET A 1 5.00 -11.60 -4.46
C MET A 1 4.79 -10.12 -4.07
N LYS A 2 3.60 -9.54 -4.30
CA LYS A 2 3.34 -8.09 -4.17
C LYS A 2 3.73 -7.61 -2.76
N SER A 3 4.55 -6.55 -2.66
CA SER A 3 5.14 -6.01 -1.42
C SER A 3 4.14 -5.84 -0.27
N THR A 4 2.88 -5.53 -0.60
CA THR A 4 1.77 -5.40 0.36
C THR A 4 1.53 -6.67 1.17
N LEU A 5 1.48 -7.86 0.53
CA LEU A 5 1.21 -9.11 1.25
C LEU A 5 2.34 -9.46 2.22
N ARG A 6 3.59 -9.20 1.82
CA ARG A 6 4.76 -9.38 2.68
C ARG A 6 4.71 -8.46 3.90
N ASN A 7 4.33 -7.20 3.71
CA ASN A 7 4.19 -6.25 4.81
C ASN A 7 3.01 -6.63 5.73
N THR A 8 1.87 -7.04 5.16
CA THR A 8 0.72 -7.54 5.91
C THR A 8 1.08 -8.75 6.77
N ALA A 9 1.80 -9.73 6.21
CA ALA A 9 2.26 -10.91 6.95
C ALA A 9 3.13 -10.52 8.15
N LYS A 10 4.11 -9.63 7.95
CA LYS A 10 4.97 -9.11 9.03
C LYS A 10 4.17 -8.51 10.20
N TYR A 11 3.15 -7.69 9.92
CA TYR A 11 2.35 -7.07 10.98
C TYR A 11 1.43 -8.09 11.68
N LEU A 12 0.94 -9.07 10.93
CA LEU A 12 0.11 -10.13 11.48
C LEU A 12 0.91 -11.04 12.42
N GLU A 13 2.14 -11.41 12.04
CA GLU A 13 3.09 -12.16 12.88
C GLU A 13 3.39 -11.41 14.19
N ALA A 14 3.63 -10.10 14.11
CA ALA A 14 3.88 -9.26 15.30
C ALA A 14 2.66 -9.14 16.22
N TYR A 15 1.44 -9.28 15.70
CA TYR A 15 0.22 -9.21 16.49
C TYR A 15 -0.11 -10.52 17.20
N ILE A 16 0.05 -11.66 16.53
CA ILE A 16 -0.48 -12.95 17.01
C ILE A 16 0.60 -13.81 17.67
N GLY A 17 1.89 -13.55 17.39
CA GLY A 17 3.02 -14.22 18.04
C GLY A 17 3.23 -15.70 17.68
N THR A 18 2.25 -16.40 17.10
CA THR A 18 2.29 -17.80 16.60
C THR A 18 1.17 -18.09 15.58
N GLU A 19 1.15 -19.31 14.99
CA GLU A 19 0.19 -19.76 13.95
C GLU A 19 -1.29 -19.49 14.28
N VAL A 20 -2.05 -19.10 13.26
CA VAL A 20 -3.46 -18.69 13.37
C VAL A 20 -4.36 -19.73 12.69
N ASN A 21 -5.41 -20.18 13.37
CA ASN A 21 -6.44 -21.00 12.73
C ASN A 21 -7.46 -20.11 12.01
N ASN A 22 -7.95 -20.57 10.85
CA ASN A 22 -8.95 -19.85 10.04
C ASN A 22 -10.25 -19.52 10.80
N SER A 23 -10.57 -20.30 11.83
CA SER A 23 -11.73 -20.14 12.71
C SER A 23 -11.66 -18.92 13.62
N ASP A 24 -10.48 -18.32 13.78
CA ASP A 24 -10.20 -17.27 14.78
C ASP A 24 -10.42 -15.85 14.24
N PHE A 25 -10.51 -15.71 12.91
CA PHE A 25 -10.76 -14.43 12.26
C PHE A 25 -12.24 -14.03 12.35
N SER A 26 -12.56 -13.32 13.43
CA SER A 26 -13.85 -12.63 13.65
C SER A 26 -13.77 -11.14 13.30
N TYR A 27 -14.92 -10.48 13.19
CA TYR A 27 -15.02 -9.03 13.08
C TYR A 27 -14.21 -8.30 14.17
N LEU A 28 -14.31 -8.79 15.41
CA LEU A 28 -13.64 -8.23 16.56
C LEU A 28 -12.12 -8.32 16.44
N LEU A 29 -11.60 -9.43 15.89
CA LEU A 29 -10.17 -9.59 15.65
C LEU A 29 -9.66 -8.59 14.60
N VAL A 30 -10.37 -8.43 13.49
CA VAL A 30 -9.99 -7.48 12.43
C VAL A 30 -9.97 -6.04 12.98
N LYS A 31 -10.96 -5.70 13.81
CA LYS A 31 -11.04 -4.39 14.47
C LYS A 31 -9.93 -4.22 15.52
N ALA A 32 -9.67 -5.21 16.35
CA ALA A 32 -8.58 -5.18 17.33
C ALA A 32 -7.21 -5.05 16.66
N PHE A 33 -7.00 -5.79 15.57
CA PHE A 33 -5.78 -5.71 14.77
C PHE A 33 -5.60 -4.33 14.13
N PHE A 34 -6.68 -3.71 13.62
CA PHE A 34 -6.61 -2.33 13.14
C PHE A 34 -6.09 -1.37 14.20
N TYR A 35 -6.65 -1.42 15.42
CA TYR A 35 -6.19 -0.57 16.50
C TYR A 35 -4.76 -0.90 16.91
N PHE A 36 -4.40 -2.18 17.00
CA PHE A 36 -3.03 -2.60 17.26
C PHE A 36 -2.06 -1.96 16.27
N VAL A 37 -2.32 -2.06 14.96
CA VAL A 37 -1.43 -1.48 13.95
C VAL A 37 -1.36 0.04 14.06
N ARG A 38 -2.47 0.72 14.34
CA ARG A 38 -2.48 2.19 14.52
C ARG A 38 -1.77 2.68 15.77
N GLN A 39 -1.74 1.88 16.84
CA GLN A 39 -1.11 2.26 18.11
C GLN A 39 0.38 1.93 18.14
N ASN A 40 0.81 0.88 17.43
CA ASN A 40 2.20 0.40 17.47
C ASN A 40 3.05 0.87 16.28
N TYR A 41 2.44 1.41 15.22
CA TYR A 41 3.15 1.85 14.03
C TYR A 41 2.64 3.21 13.54
N GLU A 42 3.57 4.08 13.15
CA GLU A 42 3.29 5.37 12.53
C GLU A 42 2.92 5.19 11.05
N LEU A 43 1.73 4.63 10.79
CA LEU A 43 1.20 4.41 9.46
C LEU A 43 0.04 5.37 9.17
N ARG A 44 0.00 5.91 7.94
CA ARG A 44 -1.16 6.67 7.46
C ARG A 44 -2.40 5.79 7.46
N HIS A 45 -3.57 6.36 7.75
CA HIS A 45 -4.86 5.64 7.82
C HIS A 45 -5.08 4.74 6.60
N ASN A 46 -4.95 5.29 5.38
CA ASN A 46 -5.11 4.52 4.14
C ASN A 46 -4.14 3.34 3.98
N THR A 47 -2.95 3.43 4.56
CA THR A 47 -1.99 2.33 4.56
C THR A 47 -2.49 1.20 5.45
N VAL A 48 -3.01 1.52 6.63
CA VAL A 48 -3.61 0.54 7.54
C VAL A 48 -4.86 -0.08 6.92
N VAL A 49 -5.72 0.73 6.28
CA VAL A 49 -6.90 0.23 5.54
C VAL A 49 -6.47 -0.80 4.47
N LYS A 50 -5.41 -0.51 3.69
CA LYS A 50 -4.89 -1.46 2.69
C LYS A 50 -4.38 -2.77 3.31
N ILE A 51 -3.76 -2.70 4.48
CA ILE A 51 -3.32 -3.90 5.22
C ILE A 51 -4.53 -4.76 5.60
N ILE A 52 -5.58 -4.14 6.17
CA ILE A 52 -6.82 -4.83 6.54
C ILE A 52 -7.52 -5.43 5.32
N GLN A 53 -7.63 -4.68 4.23
CA GLN A 53 -8.20 -5.17 2.98
C GLN A 53 -7.44 -6.38 2.42
N ALA A 54 -6.10 -6.40 2.55
CA ALA A 54 -5.29 -7.54 2.13
C ALA A 54 -5.59 -8.80 2.98
N ILE A 55 -5.82 -8.64 4.29
CA ILE A 55 -6.23 -9.75 5.18
C ILE A 55 -7.61 -10.26 4.76
N ILE A 56 -8.61 -9.38 4.65
CA ILE A 56 -9.97 -9.75 4.23
C ILE A 56 -9.95 -10.46 2.87
N SER A 57 -9.16 -9.96 1.91
CA SER A 57 -9.01 -10.59 0.59
C SER A 57 -8.41 -11.99 0.68
N THR A 58 -7.48 -12.20 1.60
CA THR A 58 -6.83 -13.51 1.84
C THR A 58 -7.82 -14.49 2.49
N LEU A 59 -8.58 -14.08 3.50
CA LEU A 59 -9.63 -14.89 4.13
C LEU A 59 -10.72 -15.29 3.13
N ASN A 60 -11.15 -14.34 2.30
CA ASN A 60 -12.11 -14.61 1.22
C ASN A 60 -11.56 -15.60 0.19
N ARG A 61 -10.25 -15.59 -0.08
CA ARG A 61 -9.62 -16.58 -0.95
C ARG A 61 -9.62 -17.96 -0.32
N LEU A 62 -9.18 -18.10 0.93
CA LEU A 62 -9.20 -19.36 1.67
C LEU A 62 -10.60 -19.97 1.72
N LYS A 63 -11.62 -19.15 1.93
CA LYS A 63 -13.01 -19.62 1.89
C LYS A 63 -13.42 -20.18 0.53
N ARG A 64 -13.02 -19.53 -0.58
CA ARG A 64 -13.29 -20.07 -1.94
C ARG A 64 -12.59 -21.40 -2.16
N ASP A 65 -11.44 -21.60 -1.52
CA ASP A 65 -10.66 -22.83 -1.58
C ASP A 65 -11.22 -23.93 -0.63
N GLY A 66 -12.35 -23.69 0.04
CA GLY A 66 -13.08 -24.68 0.84
C GLY A 66 -12.75 -24.69 2.35
N TYR A 67 -11.93 -23.74 2.83
CA TYR A 67 -11.63 -23.62 4.25
C TYR A 67 -12.79 -22.94 5.01
N ASP A 68 -13.13 -23.46 6.18
CA ASP A 68 -14.19 -22.91 7.03
C ASP A 68 -13.73 -21.58 7.65
N ALA A 69 -14.34 -20.48 7.18
CA ALA A 69 -14.10 -19.13 7.65
C ALA A 69 -15.46 -18.46 7.93
N ARG A 70 -15.60 -17.87 9.13
CA ARG A 70 -16.82 -17.17 9.56
C ARG A 70 -17.14 -16.00 8.62
N ARG A 71 -18.39 -15.55 8.52
CA ARG A 71 -18.78 -14.44 7.61
C ARG A 71 -18.84 -13.07 8.29
N ASP A 72 -18.64 -13.00 9.60
CA ASP A 72 -18.87 -11.80 10.40
C ASP A 72 -17.90 -10.65 10.08
N TYR A 73 -16.76 -10.92 9.45
CA TYR A 73 -15.78 -9.89 9.05
C TYR A 73 -16.10 -9.18 7.72
N SER A 74 -17.04 -9.67 6.90
CA SER A 74 -17.23 -9.14 5.52
C SER A 74 -17.84 -7.75 5.45
N ASP A 75 -18.54 -7.32 6.50
CA ASP A 75 -19.22 -6.01 6.56
C ASP A 75 -18.31 -4.89 7.06
N TYR A 76 -17.04 -5.20 7.35
CA TYR A 76 -16.08 -4.24 7.84
C TYR A 76 -15.64 -3.26 6.72
N LYS A 77 -16.41 -2.19 6.55
CA LYS A 77 -16.11 -1.09 5.62
C LYS A 77 -15.33 0.01 6.34
N MET A 78 -14.03 0.09 6.07
CA MET A 78 -13.25 1.28 6.40
C MET A 78 -13.29 2.26 5.23
N GLY A 79 -13.66 3.50 5.52
CA GLY A 79 -13.48 4.60 4.57
C GLY A 79 -11.99 4.85 4.33
N ILE A 80 -11.63 5.04 3.06
CA ILE A 80 -10.33 5.59 2.67
C ILE A 80 -10.45 7.11 2.83
N GLU A 81 -9.48 7.72 3.49
CA GLU A 81 -9.36 9.18 3.56
C GLU A 81 -8.92 9.71 2.20
N GLU A 82 -9.57 10.75 1.69
CA GLU A 82 -9.16 11.39 0.45
C GLU A 82 -7.77 12.01 0.62
N VAL A 83 -6.87 11.72 -0.30
CA VAL A 83 -5.52 12.29 -0.30
C VAL A 83 -5.42 13.23 -1.48
N THR A 84 -5.17 14.50 -1.21
CA THR A 84 -4.85 15.48 -2.24
C THR A 84 -3.56 15.04 -2.93
N THR A 85 -3.67 14.60 -4.17
CA THR A 85 -2.51 14.30 -5.01
C THR A 85 -2.15 15.60 -5.71
N VAL A 86 -1.02 16.20 -5.31
CA VAL A 86 -0.49 17.38 -6.00
C VAL A 86 0.36 16.87 -7.17
N ALA A 87 -0.13 17.10 -8.38
CA ALA A 87 0.65 16.91 -9.59
C ALA A 87 1.39 18.20 -9.93
N SER A 88 2.57 18.08 -10.54
CA SER A 88 3.28 19.24 -11.08
C SER A 88 2.53 19.77 -12.30
N SER A 89 2.46 21.09 -12.45
CA SER A 89 1.94 21.72 -13.66
C SER A 89 2.98 21.72 -14.78
N ASP A 90 2.53 21.92 -16.02
CA ASP A 90 3.41 22.02 -17.20
C ASP A 90 4.47 23.13 -17.00
N ASP A 91 4.07 24.28 -16.44
CA ASP A 91 5.00 25.38 -16.09
C ASP A 91 6.09 24.95 -15.10
N GLU A 92 5.76 24.09 -14.12
CA GLU A 92 6.74 23.58 -13.16
C GLU A 92 7.70 22.60 -13.82
N ILE A 93 7.21 21.75 -14.72
CA ILE A 93 8.03 20.83 -15.51
C ILE A 93 8.97 21.59 -16.44
N GLU A 94 8.48 22.64 -17.13
CA GLU A 94 9.31 23.48 -17.99
C GLU A 94 10.39 24.22 -17.20
N ARG A 95 10.06 24.74 -16.01
CA ARG A 95 11.07 25.34 -15.12
C ARG A 95 12.12 24.32 -14.70
N LEU A 96 11.73 23.10 -14.33
CA LEU A 96 12.66 22.01 -14.01
C LEU A 96 13.55 21.65 -15.20
N TYR A 97 12.98 21.61 -16.41
CA TYR A 97 13.72 21.34 -17.63
C TYR A 97 14.80 22.40 -17.91
N ASN A 98 14.51 23.67 -17.65
CA ASN A 98 15.41 24.79 -17.92
C ASN A 98 16.40 25.11 -16.78
N LEU A 99 16.35 24.42 -15.63
CA LEU A 99 17.29 24.64 -14.53
C LEU A 99 18.75 24.38 -14.96
N ASP A 100 19.66 25.29 -14.64
CA ASP A 100 21.09 25.03 -14.81
C ASP A 100 21.58 24.10 -13.69
N LEU A 101 21.74 22.82 -14.03
CA LEU A 101 22.17 21.75 -13.13
C LEU A 101 23.49 21.16 -13.63
N LYS A 102 24.25 20.55 -12.72
CA LYS A 102 25.56 19.95 -13.03
C LYS A 102 25.64 18.51 -12.55
N GLY A 103 26.48 17.73 -13.22
CA GLY A 103 26.75 16.34 -12.87
C GLY A 103 25.51 15.46 -12.93
N LEU A 104 25.35 14.58 -11.92
CA LEU A 104 24.27 13.59 -11.85
C LEU A 104 22.87 14.22 -11.86
N SER A 105 22.72 15.43 -11.32
CA SER A 105 21.43 16.13 -11.27
C SER A 105 20.85 16.41 -12.66
N VAL A 106 21.69 16.56 -13.69
CA VAL A 106 21.23 16.71 -15.08
C VAL A 106 20.55 15.43 -15.56
N ILE A 107 21.15 14.28 -15.27
CA ILE A 107 20.63 12.97 -15.67
C ILE A 107 19.31 12.68 -14.93
N ILE A 108 19.27 12.95 -13.62
CA ILE A 108 18.05 12.78 -12.80
C ILE A 108 16.91 13.66 -13.33
N ARG A 109 17.20 14.95 -13.61
CA ARG A 109 16.21 15.88 -14.17
C ARG A 109 15.71 15.42 -15.54
N ASN A 110 16.60 14.98 -16.43
CA ASN A 110 16.20 14.51 -17.75
C ASN A 110 15.32 13.26 -17.67
N LEU A 111 15.66 12.29 -16.82
CA LEU A 111 14.85 11.10 -16.57
C LEU A 111 13.48 11.46 -15.99
N PHE A 112 13.44 12.39 -15.03
CA PHE A 112 12.20 12.86 -14.42
C PHE A 112 11.28 13.56 -15.44
N VAL A 113 11.81 14.53 -16.19
CA VAL A 113 11.04 15.25 -17.23
C VAL A 113 10.56 14.27 -18.29
N PHE A 114 11.41 13.35 -18.76
CA PHE A 114 11.00 12.31 -19.71
C PHE A 114 9.88 11.42 -19.16
N ALA A 115 9.91 11.07 -17.87
CA ALA A 115 8.84 10.31 -17.21
C ALA A 115 7.52 11.09 -17.23
N CYS A 116 7.56 12.39 -16.95
CA CYS A 116 6.39 13.28 -16.96
C CYS A 116 5.77 13.38 -18.36
N GLU A 117 6.59 13.55 -19.40
CA GLU A 117 6.13 13.69 -20.79
C GLU A 117 5.55 12.38 -21.36
N THR A 118 6.13 11.24 -20.99
CA THR A 118 5.73 9.92 -21.54
C THR A 118 4.73 9.17 -20.67
N GLY A 119 4.50 9.62 -19.42
CA GLY A 119 3.74 8.88 -18.42
C GLY A 119 4.40 7.57 -17.97
N SER A 120 5.70 7.38 -18.23
CA SER A 120 6.43 6.17 -17.89
C SER A 120 6.64 6.05 -16.38
N ARG A 121 6.54 4.83 -15.83
CA ARG A 121 6.92 4.62 -14.42
C ARG A 121 8.43 4.61 -14.30
N TYR A 122 8.94 5.03 -13.14
CA TYR A 122 10.38 4.95 -12.85
C TYR A 122 10.95 3.54 -13.04
N SER A 123 10.20 2.49 -12.68
CA SER A 123 10.62 1.10 -12.89
C SER A 123 10.81 0.74 -14.36
N ASP A 124 10.03 1.37 -15.24
CA ASP A 124 10.10 1.13 -16.68
C ASP A 124 11.35 1.82 -17.24
N LEU A 125 11.69 3.01 -16.74
CA LEU A 125 12.89 3.75 -17.13
C LEU A 125 14.20 3.10 -16.68
N VAL A 126 14.22 2.47 -15.51
CA VAL A 126 15.39 1.73 -15.01
C VAL A 126 15.63 0.44 -15.81
N ALA A 127 14.59 -0.08 -16.47
CA ALA A 127 14.67 -1.29 -17.27
C ALA A 127 15.05 -1.06 -18.73
N LEU A 128 15.17 0.21 -19.17
CA LEU A 128 15.67 0.61 -20.49
C LEU A 128 17.20 0.46 -20.58
#